data_AF-A0A2T4LPH5-F1
#
_entry.id   AF-A0A2T4LPH5-F1
#
_cell.length_a   1.000
_cell.length_b   1.000
_cell.length_c   1.000
_cell.angle_alpha   90.00
_cell.angle_beta   90.00
_cell.angle_gamma   90.00
#
_symmetry.space_group_name_H-M   'P 1'
#
loop_
_entity.id
_entity.type
_entity.pdbx_description
1 polymer ?
#
loop_
_entity_poly.entity_id
_entity_poly.type
_entity_poly.pdbx_seq_one_letter_code
_entity_poly.pdbx_strand_id
1 'polypeptide(L)' 'MKINNVTEKDLFYILDLFEKMEVTYWLDGGWGVDVLTGKQQREHRDIDIDFDAQH' A
#
# COMPACT_ATOMS: atom_id res chain seq x y z
N MET A 1 14.69 14.58 -4.90
CA MET A 1 14.38 13.62 -5.98
C MET A 1 12.88 13.42 -5.97
N LYS A 2 12.16 13.65 -7.08
CA LYS A 2 10.73 13.29 -7.12
C LYS A 2 10.66 11.76 -7.21
N ILE A 3 9.98 11.15 -6.26
CA ILE A 3 9.59 9.74 -6.36
C ILE A 3 8.50 9.71 -7.43
N ASN A 4 8.79 9.06 -8.56
CA ASN A 4 7.87 8.97 -9.69
C ASN A 4 7.00 7.71 -9.62
N ASN A 5 7.42 6.73 -8.81
CA ASN A 5 6.78 5.46 -8.59
C ASN A 5 7.06 4.93 -7.19
N VAL A 6 6.13 4.15 -6.66
CA VAL A 6 6.23 3.39 -5.42
C VAL A 6 6.80 2.02 -5.77
N THR A 7 7.79 1.54 -5.02
CA THR A 7 8.29 0.16 -5.15
C THR A 7 7.54 -0.78 -4.20
N GLU A 8 7.61 -2.10 -4.43
CA GLU A 8 7.05 -3.09 -3.50
C GLU A 8 7.60 -2.94 -2.07
N LYS A 9 8.87 -2.54 -1.95
CA LYS A 9 9.50 -2.28 -0.66
C LYS A 9 8.91 -1.04 0.02
N ASP A 10 8.61 0.02 -0.74
CA ASP A 10 7.95 1.21 -0.20
C ASP A 10 6.52 0.88 0.25
N LEU A 11 5.79 0.06 -0.54
CA LEU A 11 4.47 -0.44 -0.17
C LEU A 11 4.54 -1.18 1.17
N PHE A 12 5.37 -2.21 1.29
CA PHE A 12 5.47 -3.00 2.53
C PHE A 12 5.91 -2.16 3.72
N TYR A 13 6.81 -1.19 3.52
CA TYR A 13 7.16 -0.26 4.59
C TYR A 13 5.95 0.51 5.12
N ILE A 14 5.05 0.97 4.25
CA ILE A 14 3.83 1.66 4.68
C ILE A 14 2.86 0.70 5.36
N LEU A 15 2.67 -0.51 4.82
CA LEU A 15 1.79 -1.52 5.43
C LEU A 15 2.27 -1.91 6.84
N ASP A 16 3.58 -2.11 7.02
CA ASP A 16 4.21 -2.35 8.32
C ASP A 16 3.92 -1.25 9.36
N LEU A 17 3.72 0.00 8.93
CA LEU A 17 3.37 1.09 9.85
C LEU A 17 1.96 0.87 10.42
N PHE A 18 0.98 0.55 9.58
CA PHE A 18 -0.39 0.27 10.03
C PHE A 18 -0.44 -0.95 10.94
N GLU A 19 0.31 -2.00 10.60
CA GLU A 19 0.42 -3.20 11.45
C GLU A 19 1.02 -2.89 12.83
N LYS A 20 2.08 -2.07 12.89
CA LYS A 20 2.71 -1.65 14.16
C LYS A 20 1.82 -0.72 15.00
N MET A 21 0.97 0.06 14.35
CA MET A 21 -0.01 0.91 15.02
C MET A 21 -1.24 0.13 15.47
N GLU A 22 -1.35 -1.16 15.12
CA GLU A 22 -2.52 -2.01 15.38
C GLU A 22 -3.84 -1.46 14.78
N VAL A 23 -3.72 -0.62 13.73
CA VAL A 23 -4.84 -0.03 13.01
C VAL A 23 -5.38 -1.04 12.01
N THR A 24 -6.69 -1.30 12.02
CA THR A 24 -7.33 -2.12 10.99
C THR A 24 -7.35 -1.35 9.67
N TYR A 25 -6.88 -1.96 8.59
CA TYR A 25 -6.80 -1.34 7.27
C TYR A 25 -7.00 -2.34 6.12
N TRP A 26 -7.27 -1.82 4.93
CA TRP A 26 -7.24 -2.55 3.67
C TRP A 26 -6.41 -1.77 2.64
N LEU A 27 -5.61 -2.52 1.88
CA LEU A 27 -4.94 -1.97 0.71
C LEU A 27 -5.94 -1.87 -0.45
N ASP A 28 -6.06 -0.69 -1.04
CA ASP A 28 -6.94 -0.41 -2.18
C ASP A 28 -6.12 0.04 -3.41
N GLY A 29 -6.82 0.47 -4.46
CA GLY A 29 -6.27 1.11 -5.63
C GLY A 29 -5.43 0.17 -6.50
N GLY A 30 -4.47 0.77 -7.20
CA GLY A 30 -3.63 0.03 -8.14
C GLY A 30 -2.84 -1.10 -7.50
N TRP A 31 -2.30 -0.88 -6.30
CA TRP A 31 -1.55 -1.88 -5.56
C TRP A 31 -2.43 -3.02 -5.06
N GLY A 32 -3.66 -2.75 -4.61
CA GLY A 32 -4.61 -3.78 -4.24
C GLY A 32 -4.92 -4.74 -5.40
N VAL A 33 -5.08 -4.20 -6.61
CA VAL A 33 -5.25 -5.03 -7.83
C VAL A 33 -4.06 -5.95 -8.05
N ASP A 34 -2.83 -5.42 -8.00
CA ASP A 34 -1.62 -6.22 -8.22
C ASP A 34 -1.47 -7.33 -7.16
N VAL A 35 -1.76 -7.04 -5.89
CA VAL A 35 -1.76 -8.02 -4.80
C VAL A 35 -2.73 -9.17 -5.07
N LEU A 36 -3.94 -8.88 -5.57
CA LEU A 36 -4.91 -9.92 -5.94
C LEU A 36 -4.42 -10.80 -7.09
N THR A 37 -3.60 -10.27 -7.99
CA THR A 37 -2.97 -11.07 -9.06
C THR A 37 -1.76 -11.88 -8.58
N GLY A 38 -1.27 -11.63 -7.37
CA GLY A 38 -0.13 -12.32 -6.75
C GLY A 38 1.25 -11.85 -7.23
N LYS A 39 1.33 -10.75 -8.00
CA LYS A 39 2.60 -10.13 -8.43
C LYS A 39 2.39 -8.69 -8.89
N GLN A 40 3.43 -7.87 -8.82
CA GLN A 40 3.41 -6.53 -9.41
C GLN A 40 3.28 -6.62 -10.95
N GLN A 41 2.29 -5.93 -11.52
CA GLN A 41 1.98 -5.92 -12.96
C GLN A 41 2.46 -4.64 -13.65
N ARG A 42 2.56 -3.52 -12.91
CA ARG A 42 2.98 -2.22 -13.43
C ARG A 42 3.58 -1.33 -12.33
N GLU A 43 4.12 -0.19 -12.74
CA GLU A 43 4.48 0.87 -11.81
C GLU A 43 3.22 1.58 -11.26
N HIS A 44 3.29 2.02 -10.01
CA HIS A 44 2.22 2.76 -9.32
C HIS A 44 2.79 4.07 -8.79
N ARG A 45 2.06 5.18 -8.89
CA ARG A 45 2.55 6.48 -8.40
C ARG A 45 2.26 6.71 -6.91
N ASP A 46 1.27 5.99 -6.39
CA ASP A 46 0.60 6.19 -5.11
C ASP A 46 0.26 4.85 -4.44
N ILE A 47 -0.18 4.93 -3.18
CA ILE A 47 -0.75 3.84 -2.38
C ILE A 47 -2.06 4.38 -1.81
N ASP A 48 -3.15 3.64 -1.98
CA ASP A 48 -4.46 3.93 -1.39
C ASP A 48 -4.71 2.97 -0.23
N ILE A 49 -5.07 3.50 0.94
CA ILE A 49 -5.33 2.72 2.16
C ILE A 49 -6.63 3.19 2.78
N ASP A 50 -7.60 2.28 2.87
CA ASP A 50 -8.76 2.43 3.72
C ASP A 50 -8.39 1.99 5.13
N PHE A 51 -8.68 2.80 6.14
CA PHE A 51 -8.32 2.50 7.52
C PHE A 51 -9.45 2.84 8.50
N ASP A 52 -9.43 2.21 9.67
CA ASP A 52 -10.37 2.50 10.74
C ASP A 52 -10.17 3.92 11.28
N ALA A 53 -11.17 4.78 11.07
CA ALA A 53 -11.15 6.17 11.53
C ALA A 53 -11.32 6.33 13.06
N GLN A 54 -11.62 5.24 13.78
CA GLN A 54 -11.79 5.24 15.23
C GLN A 54 -10.49 4.95 15.99
N HIS A 55 -9.39 4.70 15.28
CA HIS A 55 -8.03 4.72 15.85
C HIS A 55 -7.54 6.15 16.08
#